data_AF-A0A9D8M4C7-F1
#
_entry.id   AF-A0A9D8M4C7-F1
#
_cell.length_a   1.000
_cell.length_b   1.000
_cell.length_c   1.000
_cell.angle_alpha   90.00
_cell.angle_beta   90.00
_cell.angle_gamma   90.00
#
_symmetry.space_group_name_H-M   'P 1'
#
loop_
_entity.id
_entity.type
_entity.pdbx_description
1 polymer ?
#
loop_
_entity_poly.entity_id
_entity_poly.type
_entity_poly.pdbx_seq_one_letter_code
_entity_poly.pdbx_strand_id
1 'polypeptide(L)'
;ALTDGKSEIEQKTRDLLVSVVENYDIGVSILAVKLQDVELPNAEVRAAFTAVTDARETKNTKINEARKYENQKLSEAQGEKDAIISRAEAEKISRIQQAEGDVAVFNKLYSEYVGNQKITRQRLILETLEEVLPGAKIYIMNDDGETLKYLPLQPQQPATQSTEEKSKEGGGKQ
;
A
#
# COMPACT_ATOMS: atom_id res chain seq x y z
N ALA A 1 0.44 43.81 17.70
CA ALA A 1 -0.43 44.92 18.13
C ALA A 1 -0.32 46.17 17.25
N LEU A 2 0.58 46.23 16.27
CA LEU A 2 0.69 47.38 15.35
C LEU A 2 -0.26 47.29 14.14
N THR A 3 -0.87 46.13 13.87
CA THR A 3 -1.73 45.88 12.70
C THR A 3 -3.19 46.29 12.91
N ASP A 4 -3.77 46.01 14.09
CA ASP A 4 -5.20 46.26 14.31
C ASP A 4 -5.48 47.74 14.63
N GLY A 5 -4.56 48.42 15.33
CA GLY A 5 -4.71 49.84 15.67
C GLY A 5 -4.48 50.81 14.51
N LYS A 6 -3.83 50.38 13.42
CA LYS A 6 -3.52 51.25 12.26
C LYS A 6 -4.79 51.72 11.56
N SER A 7 -5.74 50.81 11.35
CA SER A 7 -7.02 51.12 10.67
C SER A 7 -7.89 52.07 11.50
N GLU A 8 -7.94 51.89 12.82
CA GLU A 8 -8.76 52.73 13.70
C GLU A 8 -8.21 54.17 13.78
N ILE A 9 -6.88 54.33 13.78
CA ILE A 9 -6.23 55.65 13.79
C ILE A 9 -6.41 56.37 12.45
N GLU A 10 -6.29 55.65 11.32
CA GLU A 10 -6.53 56.20 9.99
C GLU A 10 -7.98 56.71 9.84
N GLN A 11 -8.95 55.97 10.37
CA GLN A 11 -10.36 56.37 10.35
C GLN A 11 -10.62 57.63 11.20
N LYS A 12 -10.16 57.66 12.45
CA LYS A 12 -10.32 58.83 13.33
C LYS A 12 -9.66 60.09 12.75
N THR A 13 -8.48 59.93 12.13
CA THR A 13 -7.76 61.04 11.50
C THR A 13 -8.48 61.55 10.26
N ARG A 14 -9.06 60.65 9.46
CA ARG A 14 -9.90 61.01 8.31
C ARG A 14 -11.11 61.81 8.76
N ASP A 15 -11.84 61.34 9.77
CA ASP A 15 -13.05 62.01 10.25
C ASP A 15 -12.75 63.41 10.80
N LEU A 16 -11.63 63.56 11.52
CA LEU A 16 -11.15 64.87 11.98
C LEU A 16 -10.82 65.79 10.80
N LEU A 17 -10.09 65.31 9.80
CA LEU A 17 -9.75 66.12 8.63
C LEU A 17 -10.99 66.51 7.82
N VAL A 18 -11.98 65.62 7.67
CA VAL A 18 -13.26 65.94 7.02
C VAL A 18 -13.96 67.06 7.77
N SER A 19 -14.04 66.98 9.10
CA SER A 19 -14.67 68.04 9.91
C SER A 19 -13.97 69.39 9.78
N VAL A 20 -12.63 69.40 9.66
CA VAL A 20 -11.86 70.63 9.46
C VAL A 20 -12.10 71.19 8.05
N VAL A 21 -12.08 70.34 7.03
CA VAL A 21 -12.26 70.76 5.64
C VAL A 21 -13.68 71.30 5.37
N GLU A 22 -14.70 70.71 5.99
CA GLU A 22 -16.08 71.23 5.94
C GLU A 22 -16.21 72.57 6.67
N ASN A 23 -15.54 72.76 7.81
CA ASN A 23 -15.55 74.03 8.55
C ASN A 23 -14.85 75.18 7.79
N TYR A 24 -13.81 74.89 7.00
CA TYR A 24 -13.08 75.89 6.22
C TYR A 24 -13.59 76.07 4.79
N ASP A 25 -14.66 75.35 4.39
CA ASP A 25 -15.32 75.39 3.07
C ASP A 25 -14.34 75.40 1.87
N ILE A 26 -13.33 74.52 1.93
CA ILE A 26 -12.18 74.54 1.02
C ILE A 26 -12.44 73.86 -0.34
N GLY A 27 -13.64 73.30 -0.55
CA GLY A 27 -14.05 72.63 -1.79
C GLY A 27 -13.28 71.35 -2.15
N VAL A 28 -12.54 70.76 -1.20
CA VAL A 28 -11.74 69.53 -1.40
C VAL A 28 -12.39 68.35 -0.66
N SER A 29 -12.35 67.15 -1.26
CA SER A 29 -12.86 65.92 -0.63
C SER A 29 -11.72 64.96 -0.29
N ILE A 30 -11.74 64.40 0.92
CA ILE A 30 -10.74 63.45 1.40
C ILE A 30 -11.18 62.02 1.05
N LEU A 31 -10.49 61.41 0.08
CA LEU A 31 -10.74 60.01 -0.29
C LEU A 31 -10.21 59.02 0.74
N ALA A 32 -8.94 59.14 1.15
CA ALA A 32 -8.31 58.21 2.08
C ALA A 32 -7.14 58.85 2.83
N VAL A 33 -6.97 58.48 4.10
CA VAL A 33 -5.79 58.79 4.92
C VAL A 33 -5.00 57.51 5.09
N LYS A 34 -3.71 57.54 4.74
CA LYS A 34 -2.78 56.42 4.95
C LYS A 34 -1.72 56.84 5.95
N LEU A 35 -1.56 56.09 7.02
CA LEU A 35 -0.48 56.30 7.97
C LEU A 35 0.82 55.81 7.34
N GLN A 36 1.78 56.73 7.18
CA GLN A 36 3.13 56.39 6.75
C GLN A 36 3.78 55.49 7.80
N ASP A 37 4.48 54.46 7.34
CA ASP A 37 5.12 53.51 8.23
C ASP A 37 6.19 54.22 9.07
N VAL A 38 5.99 54.22 10.39
CA VAL A 38 6.95 54.79 11.34
C VAL A 38 8.09 53.80 11.49
N GLU A 39 9.23 54.09 10.87
CA GLU A 39 10.45 53.32 11.13
C GLU A 39 10.92 53.57 12.57
N LEU A 40 11.16 52.48 13.32
CA LEU A 40 11.71 52.61 14.67
C LEU A 40 13.16 53.14 14.60
N PRO A 41 13.48 54.25 15.30
CA PRO A 41 14.74 54.98 15.11
C PRO A 41 16.00 54.23 15.59
N ASN A 42 15.85 53.19 16.41
CA ASN A 42 16.94 52.48 17.08
C ASN A 42 16.95 50.99 16.70
N ALA A 43 18.02 50.56 16.01
CA ALA A 43 18.19 49.21 15.48
C ALA A 43 18.21 48.11 16.56
N GLU A 44 18.78 48.40 17.74
CA GLU A 44 18.89 47.44 18.85
C GLU A 44 17.51 47.02 19.41
N VAL A 45 16.59 47.96 19.52
CA VAL A 45 15.25 47.69 20.06
C VAL A 45 14.45 46.82 19.08
N ARG A 46 14.54 47.10 17.77
CA ARG A 46 13.93 46.24 16.73
C ARG A 46 14.47 44.81 16.79
N ALA A 47 15.78 44.64 16.88
CA ALA A 47 16.39 43.31 16.95
C ALA A 47 15.89 42.51 18.17
N ALA A 48 15.77 43.16 19.33
CA ALA A 48 15.27 42.52 20.55
C ALA A 48 13.80 42.09 20.44
N PHE A 49 12.92 42.92 19.86
CA PHE A 49 11.51 42.56 19.65
C PHE A 49 11.31 41.47 18.61
N THR A 50 12.09 41.50 17.51
CA THR A 50 12.08 40.45 16.49
C THR A 50 12.55 39.12 17.10
N ALA A 51 13.65 39.12 17.87
CA ALA A 51 14.16 37.91 18.52
C ALA A 51 13.15 37.24 19.46
N VAL A 52 12.36 38.01 20.23
CA VAL A 52 11.30 37.44 21.08
C VAL A 52 10.17 36.81 20.25
N THR A 53 9.84 37.41 19.12
CA THR A 53 8.81 36.89 18.21
C THR A 53 9.29 35.61 17.54
N ASP A 54 10.50 35.61 17.00
CA ASP A 54 11.14 34.46 16.36
C ASP A 54 11.30 33.29 17.35
N ALA A 55 11.67 33.59 18.61
CA ALA A 55 11.77 32.57 19.66
C ALA A 55 10.40 31.96 19.99
N ARG A 56 9.33 32.76 20.00
CA ARG A 56 7.96 32.25 20.21
C ARG A 56 7.49 31.37 19.05
N GLU A 57 7.77 31.77 17.82
CA GLU A 57 7.45 30.99 16.64
C GLU A 57 8.24 29.67 16.62
N THR A 58 9.55 29.74 16.85
CA THR A 58 10.42 28.55 16.94
C THR A 58 9.93 27.58 18.01
N LYS A 59 9.52 28.08 19.19
CA LYS A 59 8.93 27.25 20.25
C LYS A 59 7.67 26.55 19.76
N ASN A 60 6.75 27.28 19.12
CA ASN A 60 5.51 26.71 18.60
C ASN A 60 5.78 25.66 17.52
N THR A 61 6.71 25.92 16.61
CA THR A 61 7.14 24.98 15.58
C THR A 61 7.70 23.70 16.21
N LYS A 62 8.62 23.81 17.17
CA LYS A 62 9.18 22.64 17.87
C LYS A 62 8.12 21.83 18.63
N ILE A 63 7.15 22.49 19.26
CA ILE A 63 6.03 21.80 19.92
C ILE A 63 5.19 21.03 18.90
N ASN A 64 4.89 21.65 17.76
CA ASN A 64 4.11 21.00 16.70
C ASN A 64 4.87 19.82 16.08
N GLU A 65 6.18 19.96 15.87
CA GLU A 65 7.05 18.88 15.40
C GLU A 65 7.10 17.72 16.39
N ALA A 66 7.24 18.01 17.69
CA ALA A 66 7.25 16.97 18.73
C ALA A 66 5.91 16.22 18.78
N ARG A 67 4.79 16.94 18.73
CA ARG A 67 3.44 16.34 18.65
C ARG A 67 3.25 15.52 17.38
N LYS A 68 3.75 15.99 16.24
CA LYS A 68 3.72 15.24 14.98
C LYS A 68 4.50 13.94 15.12
N TYR A 69 5.70 13.99 15.71
CA TYR A 69 6.53 12.80 15.94
C TYR A 69 5.86 11.80 16.89
N GLU A 70 5.30 12.27 18.00
CA GLU A 70 4.53 11.46 18.95
C GLU A 70 3.35 10.77 18.26
N ASN A 71 2.52 11.54 17.55
CA ASN A 71 1.37 11.01 16.82
C ASN A 71 1.77 10.01 15.74
N GLN A 72 2.86 10.27 15.01
CA GLN A 72 3.39 9.35 14.01
C GLN A 72 3.80 8.03 14.66
N LYS A 73 4.56 8.08 15.76
CA LYS A 73 5.02 6.88 16.45
C LYS A 73 3.88 6.09 17.09
N LEU A 74 2.88 6.79 17.64
CA LEU A 74 1.68 6.18 18.19
C LEU A 74 0.88 5.46 17.09
N SER A 75 0.66 6.11 15.96
CA SER A 75 -0.05 5.54 14.81
C SER A 75 0.68 4.33 14.24
N GLU A 76 2.01 4.42 14.10
CA GLU A 76 2.85 3.30 13.67
C GLU A 76 2.75 2.10 14.63
N ALA A 77 2.85 2.34 15.94
CA ALA A 77 2.71 1.28 16.94
C ALA A 77 1.31 0.65 16.96
N GLN A 78 0.25 1.45 16.76
CA GLN A 78 -1.12 0.95 16.64
C GLN A 78 -1.28 0.08 15.38
N GLY A 79 -0.77 0.56 14.23
CA GLY A 79 -0.79 -0.19 12.99
C GLY A 79 -0.01 -1.51 13.09
N GLU A 80 1.16 -1.51 13.74
CA GLU A 80 1.95 -2.71 13.96
C GLU A 80 1.23 -3.72 14.86
N LYS A 81 0.64 -3.25 15.97
CA LYS A 81 -0.19 -4.07 16.86
C LYS A 81 -1.31 -4.76 16.08
N ASP A 82 -2.08 -3.99 15.32
CA ASP A 82 -3.23 -4.50 14.57
C ASP A 82 -2.78 -5.47 13.46
N ALA A 83 -1.65 -5.18 12.81
CA ALA A 83 -1.06 -6.07 11.82
C ALA A 83 -0.59 -7.40 12.44
N ILE A 84 -0.07 -7.40 13.67
CA ILE A 84 0.32 -8.62 14.39
C ILE A 84 -0.91 -9.46 14.73
N ILE A 85 -1.97 -8.84 15.25
CA ILE A 85 -3.21 -9.54 15.60
C ILE A 85 -3.84 -10.14 14.34
N SER A 86 -3.98 -9.34 13.29
CA SER A 86 -4.54 -9.80 12.01
C SER A 86 -3.74 -10.97 11.41
N ARG A 87 -2.41 -10.91 11.45
CA ARG A 87 -1.56 -12.04 11.02
C ARG A 87 -1.76 -13.28 11.87
N ALA A 88 -1.83 -13.14 13.19
CA ALA A 88 -2.04 -14.27 14.10
C ALA A 88 -3.41 -14.94 13.87
N GLU A 89 -4.45 -14.14 13.64
CA GLU A 89 -5.79 -14.64 13.29
C GLU A 89 -5.79 -15.36 11.93
N ALA A 90 -5.14 -14.78 10.92
CA ALA A 90 -5.00 -15.39 9.61
C ALA A 90 -4.25 -16.73 9.68
N GLU A 91 -3.14 -16.80 10.42
CA GLU A 91 -2.39 -18.04 10.63
C GLU A 91 -3.23 -19.10 11.36
N LYS A 92 -3.97 -18.69 12.39
CA LYS A 92 -4.89 -19.60 13.10
C LYS A 92 -5.91 -20.19 12.16
N ILE A 93 -6.59 -19.35 11.36
CA ILE A 93 -7.60 -19.79 10.40
C ILE A 93 -6.96 -20.70 9.35
N SER A 94 -5.82 -20.31 8.79
CA SER A 94 -5.07 -21.09 7.81
C SER A 94 -4.73 -22.49 8.34
N ARG A 95 -4.21 -22.59 9.58
CA ARG A 95 -3.91 -23.88 10.21
C ARG A 95 -5.13 -24.76 10.40
N ILE A 96 -6.26 -24.18 10.82
CA ILE A 96 -7.52 -24.92 11.00
C ILE A 96 -8.01 -25.42 9.64
N GLN A 97 -8.04 -24.56 8.63
CA GLN A 97 -8.51 -24.93 7.29
C GLN A 97 -7.61 -25.96 6.62
N GLN A 98 -6.30 -25.85 6.80
CA GLN A 98 -5.35 -26.85 6.33
C GLN A 98 -5.60 -28.20 7.01
N ALA A 99 -5.74 -28.22 8.34
CA ALA A 99 -6.03 -29.45 9.08
C ALA A 99 -7.37 -30.08 8.66
N GLU A 100 -8.41 -29.28 8.47
CA GLU A 100 -9.72 -29.74 7.97
C GLU A 100 -9.61 -30.31 6.54
N GLY A 101 -8.84 -29.65 5.67
CA GLY A 101 -8.54 -30.13 4.32
C GLY A 101 -7.80 -31.46 4.32
N ASP A 102 -6.75 -31.58 5.12
CA ASP A 102 -5.94 -32.79 5.25
C ASP A 102 -6.79 -33.96 5.77
N VAL A 103 -7.64 -33.72 6.77
CA VAL A 103 -8.59 -34.72 7.29
C VAL A 103 -9.61 -35.13 6.23
N ALA A 104 -10.12 -34.18 5.43
CA ALA A 104 -11.06 -34.47 4.36
C ALA A 104 -10.41 -35.35 3.27
N VAL A 105 -9.17 -35.05 2.87
CA VAL A 105 -8.39 -35.85 1.91
C VAL A 105 -8.15 -37.25 2.47
N PHE A 106 -7.72 -37.35 3.73
CA PHE A 106 -7.48 -38.63 4.39
C PHE A 106 -8.75 -39.49 4.47
N ASN A 107 -9.88 -38.91 4.89
CA ASN A 107 -11.15 -39.63 4.99
C ASN A 107 -11.62 -40.15 3.62
N LYS A 108 -11.47 -39.34 2.56
CA LYS A 108 -11.78 -39.75 1.19
C LYS A 108 -10.89 -40.92 0.74
N LEU A 109 -9.58 -40.85 1.01
CA LEU A 109 -8.66 -41.94 0.71
C LEU A 109 -9.00 -43.21 1.51
N TYR A 110 -9.35 -43.06 2.79
CA TYR A 110 -9.71 -44.17 3.67
C TYR A 110 -10.98 -44.88 3.18
N SER A 111 -12.01 -44.15 2.73
CA SER A 111 -13.21 -44.79 2.17
C SER A 111 -12.90 -45.65 0.93
N GLU A 112 -12.00 -45.19 0.05
CA GLU A 112 -11.58 -45.94 -1.13
C GLU A 112 -10.69 -47.15 -0.75
N TYR A 113 -9.86 -46.99 0.28
CA TYR A 113 -9.02 -48.06 0.79
C TYR A 113 -9.84 -49.22 1.38
N VAL A 114 -10.90 -48.91 2.13
CA VAL A 114 -11.82 -49.92 2.67
C VAL A 114 -12.54 -50.67 1.55
N GLY A 115 -12.90 -49.98 0.46
CA GLY A 115 -13.54 -50.60 -0.70
C GLY A 115 -12.64 -51.56 -1.48
N ASN A 116 -11.37 -51.21 -1.70
CA ASN A 116 -10.42 -52.07 -2.41
C ASN A 116 -8.96 -51.88 -1.96
N GLN A 117 -8.58 -52.59 -0.91
CA GLN A 117 -7.29 -52.42 -0.24
C GLN A 117 -6.06 -52.65 -1.12
N LYS A 118 -6.08 -53.68 -1.99
CA LYS A 118 -4.92 -54.07 -2.81
C LYS A 118 -4.62 -53.01 -3.88
N ILE A 119 -5.65 -52.60 -4.64
CA ILE A 119 -5.49 -51.64 -5.74
C ILE A 119 -5.11 -50.26 -5.21
N THR A 120 -5.75 -49.80 -4.13
CA THR A 120 -5.44 -48.49 -3.53
C THR A 120 -4.01 -48.42 -3.00
N ARG A 121 -3.49 -49.50 -2.38
CA ARG A 121 -2.10 -49.56 -1.92
C ARG A 121 -1.10 -49.55 -3.09
N GLN A 122 -1.36 -50.35 -4.12
CA GLN A 122 -0.50 -50.37 -5.31
C GLN A 122 -0.46 -49.03 -6.02
N ARG A 123 -1.61 -48.37 -6.19
CA ARG A 123 -1.68 -47.01 -6.75
C ARG A 123 -0.84 -46.03 -5.95
N LEU A 124 -1.02 -45.99 -4.62
CA LEU A 124 -0.28 -45.06 -3.76
C LEU A 124 1.23 -45.25 -3.88
N ILE A 125 1.69 -46.50 -3.92
CA ILE A 125 3.11 -46.84 -4.11
C ILE A 125 3.61 -46.32 -5.46
N LEU A 126 2.88 -46.59 -6.54
CA LEU A 126 3.28 -46.13 -7.88
C LEU A 126 3.31 -44.60 -7.98
N GLU A 127 2.32 -43.91 -7.41
CA GLU A 127 2.24 -42.45 -7.36
C GLU A 127 3.40 -41.84 -6.57
N THR A 128 3.72 -42.40 -5.40
CA THR A 128 4.89 -41.96 -4.62
C THR A 128 6.22 -42.22 -5.32
N LEU A 129 6.34 -43.34 -6.06
CA LEU A 129 7.54 -43.65 -6.82
C LEU A 129 7.73 -42.69 -8.01
N GLU A 130 6.65 -42.27 -8.65
CA GLU A 130 6.67 -41.27 -9.72
C GLU A 130 7.08 -39.88 -9.19
N GLU A 131 6.58 -39.48 -8.01
CA GLU A 131 6.91 -38.20 -7.38
C GLU A 131 8.37 -38.13 -6.92
N VAL A 132 8.88 -39.19 -6.29
CA VAL A 132 10.25 -39.23 -5.73
C VAL A 132 11.30 -39.47 -6.81
N LEU A 133 10.97 -40.18 -7.89
CA LEU A 133 11.89 -40.53 -8.98
C LEU A 133 11.34 -40.08 -10.35
N PRO A 134 11.28 -38.77 -10.63
CA PRO A 134 10.84 -38.27 -11.92
C PRO A 134 11.80 -38.76 -13.03
N GLY A 135 11.31 -39.65 -13.89
CA GLY A 135 12.06 -40.22 -15.02
C GLY A 135 12.52 -41.68 -14.88
N ALA A 136 12.23 -42.34 -13.75
CA ALA A 136 12.49 -43.77 -13.59
C ALA A 136 11.53 -44.60 -14.46
N LYS A 137 12.07 -45.53 -15.25
CA LYS A 137 11.25 -46.49 -16.01
C LYS A 137 10.84 -47.64 -15.09
N ILE A 138 9.55 -47.73 -14.77
CA ILE A 138 8.99 -48.83 -13.97
C ILE A 138 8.80 -50.05 -14.88
N TYR A 139 9.41 -51.18 -14.51
CA TYR A 139 9.27 -52.46 -15.20
C TYR A 139 8.50 -53.44 -14.31
N ILE A 140 7.33 -53.91 -14.75
CA ILE A 140 6.54 -54.93 -14.05
C ILE A 140 6.82 -56.28 -14.72
N MET A 141 7.38 -57.23 -13.98
CA MET A 141 7.65 -58.60 -14.46
C MET A 141 6.69 -59.56 -13.75
N ASN A 142 5.91 -60.34 -14.51
CA ASN A 142 5.16 -61.47 -13.97
C ASN A 142 6.08 -62.69 -13.95
N ASP A 143 6.25 -63.30 -12.78
CA ASP A 143 7.13 -64.46 -12.56
C ASP A 143 6.43 -65.81 -12.84
N ASP A 144 5.29 -65.78 -13.54
CA ASP A 144 4.65 -66.97 -14.08
C ASP A 144 5.41 -67.35 -15.36
N GLY A 145 6.40 -68.23 -15.18
CA GLY A 145 7.38 -68.65 -16.19
C GLY A 145 6.80 -68.81 -17.60
N GLU A 146 7.55 -68.31 -18.57
CA GLU A 146 7.26 -68.33 -20.02
C GLU A 146 6.28 -67.27 -20.55
N THR A 147 6.59 -65.98 -20.37
CA THR A 147 6.57 -64.94 -21.43
C THR A 147 6.84 -63.56 -20.81
N LEU A 148 7.93 -62.90 -21.23
CA LEU A 148 8.24 -61.51 -20.87
C LEU A 148 7.21 -60.57 -21.52
N LYS A 149 6.13 -60.26 -20.80
CA LYS A 149 5.11 -59.31 -21.23
C LYS A 149 5.50 -57.90 -20.79
N TYR A 150 6.30 -57.21 -21.61
CA TYR A 150 6.78 -55.85 -21.37
C TYR A 150 5.66 -54.82 -21.61
N LEU A 151 5.23 -54.11 -20.56
CA LEU A 151 4.35 -52.95 -20.69
C LEU A 151 5.04 -51.70 -20.11
N PRO A 152 5.72 -50.89 -20.94
CA PRO A 152 6.26 -49.61 -20.50
C PRO A 152 5.13 -48.61 -20.31
N LEU A 153 4.99 -48.08 -19.09
CA LEU A 153 4.11 -46.96 -18.81
C LEU A 153 4.86 -45.66 -19.14
N GLN A 154 4.93 -45.30 -20.43
CA GLN A 154 5.33 -43.96 -20.85
C GLN A 154 4.09 -43.07 -20.93
N PRO A 155 4.08 -41.88 -20.31
CA PRO A 155 3.05 -40.89 -20.59
C PRO A 155 3.15 -40.52 -22.08
N GLN A 156 2.10 -40.85 -22.84
CA GLN A 156 1.99 -40.43 -24.23
C GLN A 156 1.96 -38.91 -24.28
N GLN A 157 3.06 -38.30 -24.71
CA GLN A 157 3.05 -36.91 -25.15
C GLN A 157 2.05 -36.81 -26.32
N PRO A 158 1.03 -35.94 -26.25
CA PRO A 158 0.17 -35.69 -27.39
C PRO A 158 1.07 -35.16 -28.52
N ALA A 159 1.06 -35.87 -29.65
CA ALA A 159 1.75 -35.43 -30.85
C ALA A 159 1.12 -34.11 -31.31
N THR A 160 1.79 -33.00 -30.98
CA THR A 160 1.59 -31.73 -31.69
C THR A 160 1.97 -31.95 -33.14
N GLN A 161 0.97 -32.19 -33.97
CA GLN A 161 1.08 -32.10 -35.42
C GLN A 161 1.40 -30.65 -35.76
N SER A 162 2.67 -30.36 -36.03
CA SER A 162 3.06 -29.16 -36.74
C SER A 162 2.50 -29.26 -38.16
N THR A 163 1.38 -28.58 -38.40
CA THR A 163 0.87 -28.33 -39.76
C THR A 163 1.89 -27.44 -40.47
N GLU A 164 2.61 -28.01 -41.42
CA GLU A 164 3.38 -27.27 -42.42
C GLU A 164 2.40 -26.40 -43.23
N GLU A 165 2.43 -25.09 -42.99
CA GLU A 165 1.86 -24.11 -43.92
C GLU A 165 2.68 -24.14 -45.22
N LYS A 166 2.10 -24.75 -46.26
CA LYS A 166 2.51 -24.56 -47.64
C LYS A 166 2.34 -23.08 -48.00
N SER A 167 3.45 -22.36 -48.06
CA SER A 167 3.58 -21.15 -48.86
C SER A 167 3.40 -21.52 -50.34
N LYS A 168 2.25 -21.19 -50.92
CA LYS A 168 2.08 -20.99 -52.36
C LYS A 168 1.63 -19.55 -52.62
N GLU A 169 2.61 -18.78 -53.05
CA GLU A 169 2.57 -17.76 -54.09
C GLU A 169 1.29 -17.74 -54.95
N GLY A 170 0.67 -16.56 -55.08
CA GLY A 170 -0.31 -16.27 -56.13
C GLY A 170 -1.23 -15.07 -55.89
N GLY A 171 -0.87 -13.90 -56.43
CA GLY A 171 -1.82 -13.08 -57.21
C GLY A 171 -2.50 -11.88 -56.54
N GLY A 172 -1.86 -10.71 -56.70
CA GLY A 172 -2.40 -9.48 -57.33
C GLY A 172 -3.88 -9.08 -57.22
N LYS A 173 -4.07 -7.80 -56.85
CA LYS A 173 -5.19 -6.86 -57.13
C LYS A 173 -6.54 -7.19 -56.48
N GLN A 174 -7.01 -6.30 -55.60
CA GLN A 174 -7.76 -5.07 -55.90
C GLN A 174 -7.81 -4.19 -54.65
#